data_AF-A0A4P9D3U2-F1
#
_entry.id   AF-A0A4P9D3U2-F1
#
_cell.length_a   1.000
_cell.length_b   1.000
_cell.length_c   1.000
_cell.angle_alpha   90.00
_cell.angle_beta   90.00
_cell.angle_gamma   90.00
#
_symmetry.space_group_name_H-M   'P 1'
#
loop_
_entity.id
_entity.type
_entity.pdbx_description
1 polymer ?
#
loop_
_entity_poly.entity_id
_entity_poly.type
_entity_poly.pdbx_seq_one_letter_code
_entity_poly.pdbx_strand_id
1 'polypeptide(L)' 'MDLPGPIHYFLLIFLGSGLILGGLGVVLFTNPIYSAFSLGLVLVCISLFYI' A
#
# COMPACT_ATOMS: atom_id res chain seq x y z
N MET A 1 -1.97 16.23 15.87
CA MET A 1 -2.44 17.51 15.29
C MET A 1 -3.59 17.15 14.38
N ASP A 2 -4.74 17.79 14.53
CA ASP A 2 -5.97 17.53 13.75
C ASP A 2 -5.69 17.66 12.25
N LEU A 3 -5.36 16.53 11.62
CA LEU A 3 -5.33 16.41 10.17
C LEU A 3 -6.77 16.61 9.71
N PRO A 4 -7.03 17.49 8.72
CA PRO A 4 -8.39 17.74 8.23
C PRO A 4 -9.05 16.39 7.93
N GLY A 5 -10.09 16.07 8.70
CA GLY A 5 -10.73 14.75 8.72
C GLY A 5 -10.82 14.06 7.36
N PRO A 6 -11.25 14.73 6.27
CA PRO A 6 -11.38 14.12 4.94
C PRO A 6 -10.09 13.54 4.34
N ILE A 7 -8.94 14.18 4.56
CA ILE A 7 -7.67 13.78 3.94
C ILE A 7 -7.12 12.52 4.62
N HIS A 8 -7.34 12.40 5.93
CA HIS A 8 -6.93 11.22 6.68
C HIS A 8 -7.72 9.99 6.26
N TYR A 9 -9.05 10.12 6.08
CA TYR A 9 -9.87 9.04 5.55
C TYR A 9 -9.50 8.67 4.11
N PHE A 10 -9.19 9.66 3.26
CA PHE A 10 -8.74 9.41 1.89
C PHE A 10 -7.42 8.65 1.86
N LEU A 11 -6.43 9.05 2.65
CA LEU A 11 -5.15 8.35 2.75
C LEU A 11 -5.32 6.93 3.30
N LEU A 12 -6.18 6.74 4.30
CA LEU A 12 -6.46 5.43 4.87
C LEU A 12 -7.04 4.47 3.82
N ILE A 13 -8.02 4.93 3.03
CA ILE A 13 -8.60 4.15 1.94
C ILE A 13 -7.58 3.89 0.83
N PHE A 14 -6.79 4.90 0.46
CA PHE A 14 -5.77 4.80 -0.57
C PHE A 14 -4.67 3.79 -0.19
N LEU A 15 -4.05 3.93 0.99
CA LEU A 15 -3.03 3.00 1.48
C LEU A 15 -3.61 1.60 1.70
N GLY A 16 -4.85 1.49 2.20
CA GLY A 16 -5.54 0.20 2.36
C GLY A 16 -5.74 -0.52 1.03
N SER A 17 -6.15 0.19 -0.02
CA SER A 17 -6.26 -0.37 -1.36
C SER A 17 -4.90 -0.75 -1.95
N GLY A 18 -3.86 0.05 -1.71
CA GLY A 18 -2.48 -0.23 -2.15
C GLY A 18 -1.89 -1.49 -1.51
N LEU A 19 -2.20 -1.73 -0.23
CA LEU A 19 -1.87 -2.97 0.47
C LEU A 19 -2.53 -4.19 -0.16
N ILE A 20 -3.83 -4.11 -0.45
CA ILE A 20 -4.57 -5.21 -1.06
C ILE A 20 -4.06 -5.47 -2.47
N LEU A 21 -3.89 -4.43 -3.29
CA LEU A 21 -3.42 -4.55 -4.66
C LEU A 21 -1.96 -5.04 -4.73
N GLY A 22 -1.11 -4.55 -3.84
CA GLY A 22 0.26 -5.00 -3.68
C GLY A 22 0.34 -6.46 -3.22
N GLY A 23 -0.42 -6.84 -2.20
CA GLY A 23 -0.49 -8.24 -1.74
C GLY A 23 -0.99 -9.19 -2.82
N LEU A 24 -2.00 -8.79 -3.59
CA LEU A 24 -2.52 -9.57 -4.71
C LEU A 24 -1.47 -9.69 -5.83
N GLY A 25 -0.74 -8.61 -6.13
CA GLY A 25 0.31 -8.58 -7.14
C GLY A 25 1.47 -9.53 -6.80
N VAL A 26 1.87 -9.61 -5.54
CA VAL A 26 2.92 -10.54 -5.07
C VAL A 26 2.56 -12.00 -5.38
N VAL A 27 1.29 -12.37 -5.23
CA VAL A 27 0.78 -13.75 -5.43
C VAL A 27 0.48 -14.03 -6.90
N LEU A 28 -0.08 -13.08 -7.64
CA LEU A 28 -0.48 -13.25 -9.04
C LEU A 28 0.70 -13.21 -10.02
N PHE A 29 1.76 -12.44 -9.70
CA PHE A 29 2.94 -12.36 -10.58
C PHE A 29 3.90 -13.50 -10.28
N THR A 30 3.96 -14.48 -11.19
CA THR A 30 4.95 -15.58 -11.18
C THR A 30 6.37 -15.12 -11.51
N ASN A 31 6.52 -13.93 -12.10
CA ASN A 31 7.83 -13.35 -12.33
C ASN A 31 8.39 -12.71 -11.05
N PRO A 32 9.57 -13.15 -10.58
CA PRO A 32 10.12 -12.72 -9.29
C PRO A 32 10.44 -11.22 -9.24
N ILE A 33 10.80 -10.60 -10.37
CA ILE A 33 11.07 -9.16 -10.46
C ILE A 33 9.79 -8.35 -10.17
N TYR A 34 8.67 -8.75 -10.76
CA TYR A 34 7.38 -8.08 -10.56
C TYR A 34 6.81 -8.34 -9.16
N SER A 35 7.00 -9.55 -8.63
CA SER A 35 6.61 -9.87 -7.25
C SER A 35 7.42 -9.04 -6.24
N ALA A 36 8.74 -8.89 -6.44
CA ALA A 36 9.59 -8.05 -5.61
C ALA A 36 9.22 -6.55 -5.69
N PHE A 37 8.88 -6.05 -6.88
CA PHE A 37 8.39 -4.68 -7.06
C PHE A 37 7.06 -4.43 -6.33
N SER A 38 6.14 -5.39 -6.41
CA SER A 38 4.86 -5.33 -5.70
C SER A 38 5.02 -5.39 -4.18
N LEU A 39 5.98 -6.18 -3.68
CA LEU A 39 6.42 -6.19 -2.28
C LEU A 39 6.96 -4.83 -1.82
N GLY A 40 7.76 -4.15 -2.67
CA GLY A 40 8.24 -2.79 -2.38
C GLY A 40 7.10 -1.79 -2.19
N LEU A 41 6.05 -1.89 -3.01
CA LEU A 41 4.84 -1.06 -2.89
C LEU A 41 4.12 -1.31 -1.56
N VAL A 42 3.98 -2.58 -1.16
CA VAL A 42 3.41 -2.97 0.16
C VAL A 42 4.21 -2.34 1.31
N LEU A 43 5.55 -2.37 1.26
CA LEU A 43 6.40 -1.79 2.31
C LEU A 43 6.26 -0.27 2.41
N VAL A 44 6.13 0.43 1.28
CA VAL A 44 5.88 1.88 1.26
C VAL A 44 4.50 2.21 1.84
N CYS A 45 3.47 1.43 1.50
CA CYS A 45 2.13 1.59 2.07
C CYS A 45 2.12 1.40 3.59
N ILE A 46 2.83 0.40 4.13
CA ILE A 46 2.91 0.20 5.59
C ILE A 46 3.71 1.32 6.27
N SER A 47 4.79 1.79 5.64
CA SER A 47 5.60 2.88 6.16
C SER A 47 4.82 4.19 6.27
N LEU A 48 3.97 4.48 5.28
CA LEU A 48 3.09 5.66 5.31
C LEU A 48 1.95 5.52 6.34
N PHE A 49 1.51 4.30 6.65
CA PHE A 49 0.54 4.05 7.72
C PHE A 49 1.11 4.29 9.12
N TYR A 50 2.43 4.21 9.27
CA TYR A 50 3.13 4.37 10.54
C TYR A 50 3.43 5.85 10.88
N ILE A 51 3.31 6.74 9.90
CA ILE A 51 3.48 8.19 10.02
C ILE A 51 2.16 8.87 10.36
#